data_AF-A0A7S3ZD07-F1
#
_entry.id   AF-A0A7S3ZD07-F1
#
_cell.length_a   1.000
_cell.length_b   1.000
_cell.length_c   1.000
_cell.angle_alpha   90.00
_cell.angle_beta   90.00
_cell.angle_gamma   90.00
#
_symmetry.space_group_name_H-M   'P 1'
#
loop_
_entity.id
_entity.type
_entity.pdbx_description
1 polymer ?
#
loop_
_entity_poly.entity_id
_entity_poly.type
_entity_poly.pdbx_seq_one_letter_code
_entity_poly.pdbx_strand_id
1 'polypeptide(L)'
;KSRFKSDSPAKMAEMEELQTVIDSCQQMMGGGDYAGALRKAIAKPISTKDQKVKEAAAKNVCAAMAKTGIPKFLEECDESQCDTLMKYTFKGMSAESLYALSKILSIQAWISTEA
;
A
#
# COMPACT_ATOMS: atom_id res chain seq x y z
N LYS A 1 -25.22 -3.83 -32.42
CA LYS A 1 -25.38 -2.64 -31.55
C LYS A 1 -24.30 -2.67 -30.47
N SER A 2 -23.16 -2.02 -30.72
CA SER A 2 -22.04 -1.92 -29.78
C SER A 2 -22.41 -0.91 -28.68
N ARG A 3 -22.44 -1.36 -27.42
CA ARG A 3 -22.53 -0.47 -26.25
C ARG A 3 -21.11 -0.11 -25.84
N PHE A 4 -20.55 0.91 -26.48
CA PHE A 4 -19.44 1.67 -25.91
C PHE A 4 -20.00 2.38 -24.67
N LYS A 5 -19.81 1.79 -23.49
CA LYS A 5 -19.96 2.53 -22.23
C LYS A 5 -18.72 3.43 -22.15
N SER A 6 -18.87 4.68 -22.58
CA SER A 6 -17.91 5.72 -22.27
C SER A 6 -17.69 5.72 -20.75
N ASP A 7 -16.43 5.69 -20.33
CA ASP A 7 -16.10 5.82 -18.92
C ASP A 7 -16.66 7.16 -18.43
N SER A 8 -17.47 7.09 -17.38
CA SER A 8 -18.13 8.26 -16.80
C SER A 8 -17.05 9.28 -16.38
N PRO A 9 -17.23 10.60 -16.62
CA PRO A 9 -16.24 11.63 -16.29
C PRO A 9 -15.73 11.56 -14.85
N ALA A 10 -16.58 11.15 -13.92
CA ALA A 10 -16.24 10.93 -12.52
C ALA A 10 -15.16 9.84 -12.30
N LYS A 11 -15.15 8.79 -13.13
CA LYS A 11 -14.14 7.72 -13.04
C LYS A 11 -12.79 8.15 -13.58
N MET A 12 -12.77 9.00 -14.60
CA MET A 12 -11.54 9.55 -15.15
C MET A 12 -10.88 10.51 -14.15
N ALA A 13 -11.67 11.38 -13.53
CA ALA A 13 -11.20 12.27 -12.47
C ALA A 13 -10.66 11.50 -11.24
N GLU A 14 -11.35 10.43 -10.83
CA GLU A 14 -10.87 9.56 -9.74
C GLU A 14 -9.53 8.89 -10.09
N MET A 15 -9.37 8.41 -11.34
CA MET A 15 -8.10 7.85 -11.81
C MET A 15 -6.96 8.87 -11.85
N GLU A 16 -7.22 10.09 -12.31
CA GLU A 16 -6.22 11.17 -12.35
C GLU A 16 -5.76 11.58 -10.95
N GLU A 17 -6.70 11.70 -10.00
CA GLU A 17 -6.37 11.99 -8.60
C GLU A 17 -5.53 10.88 -7.98
N LEU A 18 -5.82 9.62 -8.28
CA LEU A 18 -5.08 8.46 -7.77
C LEU A 18 -3.66 8.39 -8.37
N GLN A 19 -3.52 8.67 -9.67
CA GLN A 19 -2.21 8.75 -10.32
C GLN A 19 -1.37 9.88 -9.72
N THR A 20 -1.98 11.03 -9.44
CA THR A 20 -1.32 12.17 -8.78
C THR A 20 -0.78 11.79 -7.40
N VAL A 21 -1.49 10.96 -6.63
CA VAL A 21 -1.00 10.45 -5.34
C VAL A 21 0.22 9.55 -5.55
N ILE A 22 0.17 8.64 -6.52
CA ILE A 22 1.29 7.73 -6.86
C ILE A 22 2.53 8.53 -7.24
N ASP A 23 2.38 9.49 -8.15
CA ASP A 23 3.49 10.30 -8.67
C ASP A 23 4.09 11.18 -7.56
N SER A 24 3.25 11.76 -6.71
CA SER A 24 3.71 12.55 -5.57
C SER A 24 4.48 11.70 -4.56
N CYS A 25 4.04 10.47 -4.28
CA CYS A 25 4.78 9.56 -3.42
C CYS A 25 6.14 9.21 -4.03
N GLN A 26 6.20 8.98 -5.35
CA GLN A 26 7.46 8.72 -6.05
C GLN A 26 8.43 9.90 -5.98
N GLN A 27 7.94 11.14 -6.13
CA GLN A 27 8.76 12.34 -5.97
C GLN A 27 9.33 12.47 -4.55
N MET A 28 8.49 12.26 -3.53
CA MET A 28 8.93 12.29 -2.12
C MET A 28 10.01 11.24 -1.84
N MET A 29 9.80 10.00 -2.31
CA MET A 29 10.80 8.94 -2.20
C MET A 29 12.09 9.25 -2.97
N GLY A 30 11.99 9.91 -4.14
CA GLY A 30 13.15 10.37 -4.91
C GLY A 30 13.96 11.44 -4.19
N GLY A 31 13.31 12.26 -3.36
CA GLY A 31 13.93 13.24 -2.47
C GLY A 31 14.40 12.67 -1.12
N GLY A 32 14.16 11.39 -0.83
CA GLY A 32 14.51 10.74 0.43
C GLY A 32 13.49 10.89 1.57
N ASP A 33 12.34 11.54 1.32
CA ASP A 33 11.24 11.68 2.29
C ASP A 33 10.28 10.47 2.22
N TYR A 34 10.74 9.34 2.73
CA TYR A 34 9.96 8.10 2.76
C TYR A 34 8.79 8.16 3.75
N ALA A 35 8.96 8.87 4.88
CA ALA A 35 7.90 9.03 5.89
C ALA A 35 6.75 9.90 5.37
N GLY A 36 7.05 11.01 4.68
CA GLY A 36 6.05 11.85 4.03
C GLY A 36 5.29 11.09 2.94
N ALA A 37 5.98 10.26 2.16
CA ALA A 37 5.35 9.39 1.17
C ALA A 37 4.35 8.41 1.80
N LEU A 38 4.69 7.78 2.93
CA LEU A 38 3.78 6.89 3.66
C LEU A 38 2.56 7.64 4.20
N ARG A 39 2.77 8.79 4.87
CA ARG A 39 1.68 9.63 5.39
C ARG A 39 0.69 10.03 4.29
N LYS A 40 1.21 10.36 3.11
CA LYS A 40 0.37 10.72 1.97
C LYS A 40 -0.42 9.54 1.42
N ALA A 41 0.20 8.37 1.33
CA ALA A 41 -0.46 7.15 0.84
C ALA A 41 -1.59 6.66 1.77
N ILE A 42 -1.43 6.78 3.09
CA ILE A 42 -2.45 6.36 4.07
C ILE A 42 -3.56 7.40 4.25
N ALA A 43 -3.28 8.69 4.04
CA ALA A 43 -4.28 9.76 4.17
C ALA A 43 -5.36 9.71 3.09
N LYS A 44 -5.03 9.18 1.90
CA LYS A 44 -5.99 8.98 0.80
C LYS A 44 -5.82 7.59 0.20
N PRO A 45 -6.37 6.55 0.85
CA PRO A 45 -6.25 5.18 0.39
C PRO A 45 -6.86 5.01 -1.00
N ILE A 46 -6.17 4.27 -1.87
CA ILE A 46 -6.59 4.03 -3.25
C ILE A 46 -7.77 3.04 -3.28
N SER A 47 -8.99 3.53 -3.55
CA SER A 47 -10.22 2.74 -3.62
C SER A 47 -10.60 2.23 -5.01
N THR A 48 -9.76 2.42 -6.03
CA THR A 48 -10.06 2.02 -7.42
C THR A 48 -10.31 0.51 -7.58
N LYS A 49 -11.04 0.10 -8.62
CA LYS A 49 -11.15 -1.31 -9.03
C LYS A 49 -9.99 -1.76 -9.91
N ASP A 50 -9.18 -0.84 -10.41
CA ASP A 50 -8.02 -1.16 -11.24
C ASP A 50 -6.92 -1.83 -10.40
N GLN A 51 -6.64 -3.08 -10.73
CA GLN A 51 -5.67 -3.87 -10.01
C GLN A 51 -4.24 -3.38 -10.22
N LYS A 52 -3.90 -2.86 -11.41
CA LYS A 52 -2.54 -2.36 -11.72
C LYS A 52 -2.20 -1.12 -10.91
N VAL A 53 -3.16 -0.20 -10.77
CA VAL A 53 -2.99 1.01 -9.95
C VAL A 53 -2.80 0.65 -8.48
N LYS A 54 -3.57 -0.32 -7.98
CA LYS A 54 -3.46 -0.82 -6.60
C LYS A 54 -2.11 -1.49 -6.34
N GLU A 55 -1.61 -2.29 -7.29
CA GLU A 55 -0.30 -2.94 -7.20
C GLU A 55 0.85 -1.93 -7.26
N ALA A 56 0.78 -0.92 -8.15
CA ALA A 56 1.77 0.14 -8.23
C ALA A 56 1.85 0.95 -6.92
N ALA A 57 0.71 1.32 -6.35
CA ALA A 57 0.66 2.00 -5.06
C ALA A 57 1.19 1.14 -3.92
N ALA A 58 0.79 -0.14 -3.87
CA ALA A 58 1.29 -1.08 -2.87
C ALA A 58 2.81 -1.25 -2.96
N LYS A 59 3.38 -1.33 -4.17
CA LYS A 59 4.83 -1.41 -4.38
C LYS A 59 5.55 -0.16 -3.85
N ASN A 60 5.02 1.04 -4.11
CA ASN A 60 5.60 2.28 -3.61
C ASN A 60 5.53 2.35 -2.07
N VAL A 61 4.40 1.96 -1.47
CA VAL A 61 4.24 1.90 -0.01
C VAL A 61 5.23 0.92 0.60
N CYS A 62 5.36 -0.30 0.07
CA CYS A 62 6.34 -1.27 0.54
C CYS A 62 7.78 -0.76 0.44
N ALA A 63 8.14 -0.09 -0.66
CA ALA A 63 9.46 0.52 -0.85
C ALA A 63 9.74 1.62 0.19
N ALA A 64 8.76 2.48 0.46
CA ALA A 64 8.87 3.52 1.48
C ALA A 64 8.99 2.93 2.89
N MET A 65 8.16 1.93 3.24
CA MET A 65 8.23 1.25 4.54
C MET A 65 9.61 0.64 4.80
N ALA A 66 10.21 -0.01 3.79
CA ALA A 66 11.53 -0.61 3.91
C ALA A 66 12.65 0.40 4.23
N LYS A 67 12.43 1.69 3.94
CA LYS A 67 13.41 2.77 4.16
C LYS A 67 13.12 3.66 5.37
N THR A 68 11.89 3.65 5.90
CA THR A 68 11.46 4.58 6.95
C THR A 68 11.76 4.09 8.36
N GLY A 69 11.97 2.78 8.56
CA GLY A 69 12.08 2.20 9.91
C GLY A 69 10.70 2.04 10.54
N ILE A 70 10.08 0.88 10.27
CA ILE A 70 8.66 0.59 10.53
C ILE A 70 8.18 0.86 11.97
N PRO A 71 8.92 0.50 13.05
CA PRO A 71 8.38 0.61 14.42
C PRO A 71 7.99 2.03 14.83
N LYS A 72 8.86 3.02 14.58
CA LYS A 72 8.60 4.42 14.96
C LYS A 72 7.48 5.06 14.15
N PHE A 73 7.35 4.68 12.88
CA PHE A 73 6.28 5.19 12.03
C PHE A 73 4.91 4.66 12.46
N LEU A 74 4.84 3.39 12.87
CA LEU A 74 3.59 2.78 13.34
C LEU A 74 3.11 3.37 14.68
N GLU A 75 4.02 3.80 15.56
CA GLU A 75 3.67 4.48 16.82
C GLU A 75 2.92 5.81 16.60
N GLU A 76 3.13 6.44 15.44
CA GLU A 76 2.49 7.71 15.05
C GLU A 76 1.17 7.50 14.27
N CYS A 77 0.84 6.26 13.93
CA CYS A 77 -0.33 5.92 13.13
C CYS A 77 -1.53 5.57 14.02
N ASP A 78 -2.72 5.99 13.61
CA ASP A 78 -3.96 5.46 14.19
C ASP A 78 -4.27 4.04 13.69
N GLU A 79 -5.25 3.38 14.31
CA GLU A 79 -5.65 2.01 13.96
C GLU A 79 -6.06 1.87 12.49
N SER A 80 -6.81 2.84 11.95
CA SER A 80 -7.28 2.84 10.55
C SER A 80 -6.11 2.99 9.55
N GLN A 81 -5.11 3.80 9.90
CA GLN A 81 -3.88 3.98 9.16
C GLN A 81 -3.03 2.71 9.16
N CYS A 82 -2.91 2.06 10.33
CA CYS A 82 -2.23 0.76 10.45
C CYS A 82 -2.92 -0.30 9.59
N ASP A 83 -4.26 -0.33 9.62
CA ASP A 83 -5.08 -1.23 8.82
C ASP A 83 -4.86 -1.03 7.31
N THR A 84 -4.70 0.23 6.90
CA THR A 84 -4.42 0.61 5.52
C THR A 84 -3.02 0.19 5.08
N LEU A 85 -2.00 0.42 5.92
CA LEU A 85 -0.63 -0.04 5.68
C LEU A 85 -0.58 -1.57 5.54
N MET A 86 -1.31 -2.28 6.40
CA MET A 86 -1.36 -3.73 6.36
C MET A 86 -1.97 -4.24 5.03
N LYS A 87 -3.07 -3.62 4.58
CA LYS A 87 -3.69 -3.90 3.27
C LYS A 87 -2.73 -3.66 2.11
N TYR A 88 -1.98 -2.55 2.12
CA TYR A 88 -0.97 -2.29 1.11
C TYR A 88 0.19 -3.28 1.15
N THR A 89 0.63 -3.67 2.34
CA THR A 89 1.71 -4.65 2.51
C THR A 89 1.33 -5.98 1.89
N PHE A 90 0.16 -6.54 2.25
CA PHE A 90 -0.31 -7.79 1.68
C PHE A 90 -0.52 -7.72 0.17
N LYS A 91 -0.93 -6.56 -0.34
CA LYS A 91 -1.15 -6.36 -1.77
C LYS A 91 0.13 -6.15 -2.58
N GLY A 92 1.18 -5.62 -1.96
CA GLY A 92 2.47 -5.36 -2.58
C GLY A 92 3.44 -6.54 -2.48
N MET A 93 3.13 -7.53 -1.65
CA MET A 93 3.90 -8.77 -1.55
C MET A 93 3.60 -9.71 -2.71
N SER A 94 4.63 -10.38 -3.22
CA SER A 94 4.42 -11.48 -4.16
C SER A 94 3.77 -12.68 -3.44
N ALA A 95 3.13 -13.55 -4.20
CA ALA A 95 2.58 -14.80 -3.65
C ALA A 95 3.64 -15.62 -2.90
N GLU A 96 4.88 -15.63 -3.39
CA GLU A 96 6.02 -16.29 -2.75
C GLU A 96 6.39 -15.62 -1.41
N SER A 97 6.42 -14.28 -1.36
CA SER A 97 6.66 -13.55 -0.12
C SER A 97 5.55 -13.76 0.90
N LEU A 98 4.29 -13.82 0.47
CA LEU A 98 3.15 -14.12 1.34
C LEU A 98 3.24 -15.53 1.91
N TYR A 99 3.64 -16.50 1.08
CA TYR A 99 3.84 -17.87 1.51
C TYR A 99 5.03 -18.02 2.48
N ALA A 100 6.12 -17.27 2.27
CA ALA A 100 7.23 -17.23 3.20
C ALA A 100 6.83 -16.60 4.55
N LEU A 101 6.09 -15.48 4.52
CA LEU A 101 5.58 -14.83 5.72
C LEU A 101 4.64 -15.74 6.50
N SER A 102 3.73 -16.46 5.84
CA SER A 102 2.79 -17.37 6.51
C SER A 102 3.51 -18.53 7.20
N LYS A 103 4.61 -19.03 6.63
CA LYS A 103 5.48 -20.02 7.29
C LYS A 103 6.14 -19.47 8.56
N ILE A 104 6.71 -18.28 8.48
CA ILE A 104 7.36 -17.62 9.63
C ILE A 104 6.34 -17.39 10.75
N LEU A 105 5.16 -16.86 10.41
CA LEU A 105 4.09 -16.64 11.38
C LEU A 105 3.60 -17.95 12.02
N SER A 106 3.48 -19.02 11.24
CA SER A 106 3.12 -20.35 11.77
C SER A 106 4.16 -20.89 12.77
N ILE A 107 5.46 -20.71 12.48
CA ILE A 107 6.54 -21.11 13.39
C ILE A 107 6.49 -20.28 14.67
N GLN A 108 6.31 -18.96 14.55
CA GLN A 108 6.27 -18.07 15.71
C GLN A 108 5.04 -18.31 16.60
N ALA A 109 3.90 -18.62 16.00
CA ALA A 109 2.71 -19.04 16.74
C ALA A 109 2.95 -20.32 17.53
N TRP A 110 3.57 -21.34 16.90
CA TRP A 110 3.93 -22.59 17.57
C TRP A 110 4.88 -22.38 18.75
N ILE A 111 5.95 -21.60 18.56
CA ILE A 111 6.88 -21.22 19.64
C ILE A 111 6.15 -20.52 20.79
N SER A 112 5.20 -19.63 20.50
CA SER A 112 4.48 -18.87 21.52
C SER A 112 3.43 -19.68 22.28
N THR A 113 3.02 -20.84 21.75
CA THR A 113 2.11 -21.77 22.42
C THR A 113 2.82 -22.88 23.22
N GLU A 114 4.10 -23.12 22.95
CA GLU A 114 4.92 -24.10 23.68
C GLU A 114 5.87 -23.47 24.73
N ALA A 115 5.87 -22.13 24.86
CA ALA A 115 6.59 -21.36 25.88
C ALA A 115 5.67 -20.98 27.05
#